data_AF-A0A5C6BNU3-F1
#
_entry.id   AF-A0A5C6BNU3-F1
#
_cell.length_a   1.000
_cell.length_b   1.000
_cell.length_c   1.000
_cell.angle_alpha   90.00
_cell.angle_beta   90.00
_cell.angle_gamma   90.00
#
_symmetry.space_group_name_H-M   'P 1'
#
loop_
_entity.id
_entity.type
_entity.pdbx_description
1 polymer ?
#
loop_
_entity_poly.entity_id
_entity_poly.type
_entity_poly.pdbx_seq_one_letter_code
_entity_poly.pdbx_strand_id
1 'polypeptide(L)'
;MAPWIEAIEAAIEAPLPATLRELYERGDGERYDFEDRPVPTFGERALRLMSSDEVIQTFREYSEWQDLRGSCPFWQGASDNSEFAFLYVRGPLAGRIYYWDYDGRIDSVAFRSVESLLESVDELEKRQPGSSWTHLVTDYFVENWYYSWEQGICKPATTGDLESDRNAVRELRKELEGAAVSNDWRLYHYTHNIMGVTPAADVGDILPFLDHEDDYVVSRACDVIGTHRYEPAIKKLGQVADGPKINAKTSAIDALGRIGAPAAIDVILNSFPNFPKGLDWLFAMALRRCGCVTRDEEDLETGERKHLVRIPGEESWRKLGEIRRVERAPNKTIPVATFGDWSDSLPRLSFTKPAIEYLQSLLQAPPSSLMRPQLFVRVTYHMDSTDSAGDRNCTIDDVVRDGDVAVDFPVFQLIMDAETFRFVNRVKFGIEFDFVTQGETESAVILYHSIHGGV
;
A
#
# COMPACT_ATOMS: atom_id res chain seq x y z
N MET A 1 10.43 45.86 -9.22
CA MET A 1 10.47 44.45 -8.79
C MET A 1 10.32 44.45 -7.28
N ALA A 2 9.67 43.45 -6.69
CA ALA A 2 9.55 43.41 -5.23
C ALA A 2 10.94 43.16 -4.61
N PRO A 3 11.35 43.90 -3.56
CA PRO A 3 12.71 43.84 -3.04
C PRO A 3 13.10 42.46 -2.48
N TRP A 4 12.13 41.69 -1.99
CA TRP A 4 12.35 40.33 -1.49
C TRP A 4 12.65 39.32 -2.59
N ILE A 5 12.09 39.48 -3.80
CA ILE A 5 12.41 38.62 -4.94
C ILE A 5 13.89 38.77 -5.31
N GLU A 6 14.36 40.02 -5.44
CA GLU A 6 15.76 40.31 -5.75
C GLU A 6 16.69 39.75 -4.66
N ALA A 7 16.28 39.82 -3.39
CA ALA A 7 17.03 39.27 -2.27
C ALA A 7 17.15 37.74 -2.34
N ILE A 8 16.06 37.03 -2.65
CA ILE A 8 16.07 35.58 -2.84
C ILE A 8 16.99 35.22 -4.01
N GLU A 9 16.77 35.81 -5.18
CA GLU A 9 17.54 35.51 -6.40
C GLU A 9 19.03 35.78 -6.24
N ALA A 10 19.39 36.84 -5.51
CA ALA A 10 20.76 37.14 -5.15
C ALA A 10 21.35 36.11 -4.18
N ALA A 11 20.56 35.62 -3.21
CA ALA A 11 21.02 34.63 -2.24
C ALA A 11 21.25 33.24 -2.87
N ILE A 12 20.38 32.82 -3.80
CA ILE A 12 20.47 31.50 -4.47
C ILE A 12 21.29 31.54 -5.77
N GLU A 13 21.69 32.74 -6.21
CA GLU A 13 22.42 32.99 -7.46
C GLU A 13 21.72 32.43 -8.71
N ALA A 14 20.39 32.51 -8.73
CA ALA A 14 19.56 32.00 -9.82
C ALA A 14 18.23 32.77 -9.90
N PRO A 15 17.66 32.95 -11.10
CA PRO A 15 16.32 33.50 -11.23
C PRO A 15 15.27 32.49 -10.75
N LEU A 16 14.20 32.98 -10.12
CA LEU A 16 13.02 32.18 -9.76
C LEU A 16 12.24 31.78 -11.03
N PRO A 17 11.71 30.55 -11.09
CA PRO A 17 10.73 30.18 -12.12
C PRO A 17 9.54 31.13 -12.13
N ALA A 18 8.96 31.36 -13.32
CA ALA A 18 7.89 32.34 -13.52
C ALA A 18 6.74 32.20 -12.50
N THR A 19 6.22 30.99 -12.30
CA THR A 19 5.12 30.74 -11.36
C THR A 19 5.51 31.03 -9.91
N LEU A 20 6.72 30.67 -9.48
CA LEU A 20 7.18 30.98 -8.12
C LEU A 20 7.41 32.49 -7.94
N ARG A 21 7.94 33.16 -8.97
CA ARG A 21 8.07 34.61 -8.99
C ARG A 21 6.71 35.28 -8.88
N GLU A 22 5.70 34.84 -9.64
CA GLU A 22 4.33 35.34 -9.55
C GLU A 22 3.71 35.16 -8.16
N LEU A 23 4.01 34.06 -7.47
CA LEU A 23 3.59 33.88 -6.08
C LEU A 23 4.21 34.95 -5.17
N TYR A 24 5.53 35.17 -5.28
CA TYR A 24 6.20 36.21 -4.49
C TYR A 24 5.84 37.63 -4.90
N GLU A 25 5.38 37.87 -6.13
CA GLU A 25 4.85 39.17 -6.54
C GLU A 25 3.53 39.52 -5.84
N ARG A 26 2.77 38.50 -5.40
CA ARG A 26 1.53 38.69 -4.61
C ARG A 26 1.81 38.98 -3.14
N GLY A 27 2.97 38.59 -2.61
CA GLY A 27 3.38 38.83 -1.24
C GLY A 27 4.68 38.09 -0.87
N ASP A 28 5.31 38.51 0.23
CA ASP A 28 6.54 37.91 0.78
C ASP A 28 6.27 36.58 1.51
N GLY A 29 5.61 35.64 0.83
CA GLY A 29 5.17 34.38 1.42
C GLY A 29 4.28 34.55 2.67
N GLU A 30 4.16 33.47 3.43
CA GLU A 30 3.54 33.47 4.75
C GLU A 30 4.64 33.61 5.81
N ARG A 31 4.36 34.16 7.00
CA ARG A 31 5.34 34.31 8.09
C ARG A 31 4.90 33.55 9.33
N TYR A 32 5.84 32.95 10.04
CA TYR A 32 5.61 32.40 11.38
C TYR A 32 5.52 33.54 12.41
N ASP A 33 4.51 33.52 13.30
CA ASP A 33 4.49 34.41 14.47
C ASP A 33 5.07 33.68 15.69
N PHE A 34 5.92 34.36 16.45
CA PHE A 34 6.80 33.82 17.48
C PHE A 34 6.08 33.34 18.78
N GLU A 35 4.75 33.21 18.79
CA GLU A 35 3.95 32.89 19.99
C GLU A 35 3.24 31.51 19.99
N ASP A 36 3.77 30.50 19.27
CA ASP A 36 3.37 29.08 19.44
C ASP A 36 1.86 28.79 19.44
N ARG A 37 1.11 29.48 18.56
CA ARG A 37 -0.22 29.03 18.13
C ARG A 37 -0.34 29.17 16.63
N PRO A 38 -0.93 28.19 15.92
CA PRO A 38 -1.28 28.39 14.52
C PRO A 38 -2.23 29.57 14.44
N VAL A 39 -1.81 30.65 13.78
CA VAL A 39 -2.72 31.73 13.40
C VAL A 39 -3.61 31.14 12.31
N PRO A 40 -4.93 31.00 12.53
CA PRO A 40 -5.82 30.45 11.51
C PRO A 40 -6.12 31.55 10.49
N THR A 41 -5.15 31.83 9.63
CA THR A 41 -5.34 32.63 8.42
C THR A 41 -5.09 31.72 7.25
N PHE A 42 -6.20 31.19 6.71
CA PHE A 42 -6.29 30.10 5.73
C PHE A 42 -5.99 28.72 6.35
N GLY A 43 -6.94 27.79 6.24
CA GLY A 43 -6.94 26.53 6.99
C GLY A 43 -5.66 25.72 6.79
N GLU A 44 -5.35 24.84 7.75
CA GLU A 44 -4.22 23.91 7.79
C GLU A 44 -3.89 23.33 6.39
N ARG A 45 -3.02 24.02 5.66
CA ARG A 45 -2.57 23.60 4.33
C ARG A 45 -1.53 22.52 4.51
N ALA A 46 -1.47 21.57 3.58
CA ALA A 46 -0.44 20.54 3.61
C ALA A 46 0.98 21.14 3.54
N LEU A 47 1.14 22.26 2.81
CA LEU A 47 2.38 22.99 2.63
C LEU A 47 2.14 24.50 2.63
N ARG A 48 3.02 25.23 3.31
CA ARG A 48 3.03 26.69 3.39
C ARG A 48 4.15 27.28 2.55
N LEU A 49 3.87 28.36 1.81
CA LEU A 49 4.92 29.13 1.12
C LEU A 49 5.72 29.96 2.14
N MET A 50 7.03 29.75 2.18
CA MET A 50 7.94 30.45 3.10
C MET A 50 8.14 31.92 2.70
N SER A 51 8.33 32.80 3.68
CA SER A 51 8.78 34.18 3.44
C SER A 51 10.22 34.26 2.94
N SER A 52 10.63 35.37 2.34
CA SER A 52 11.99 35.51 1.81
C SER A 52 13.07 35.36 2.87
N ASP A 53 12.81 35.86 4.08
CA ASP A 53 13.75 35.76 5.19
C ASP A 53 13.93 34.29 5.61
N GLU A 54 12.84 33.53 5.71
CA GLU A 54 12.87 32.09 5.97
C GLU A 54 13.61 31.35 4.87
N VAL A 55 13.29 31.59 3.59
CA VAL A 55 13.97 30.94 2.45
C VAL A 55 15.48 31.19 2.50
N ILE A 56 15.89 32.45 2.66
CA ILE A 56 17.31 32.83 2.66
C ILE A 56 18.04 32.24 3.86
N GLN A 57 17.43 32.30 5.05
CA GLN A 57 18.02 31.74 6.27
C GLN A 57 18.18 30.22 6.13
N THR A 58 17.10 29.52 5.82
CA THR A 58 17.09 28.06 5.67
C THR A 58 18.05 27.63 4.57
N PHE A 59 18.05 28.30 3.40
CA PHE A 59 19.00 27.99 2.33
C PHE A 59 20.46 28.11 2.78
N ARG A 60 20.82 29.17 3.51
CA ARG A 60 22.18 29.35 4.03
C ARG A 60 22.55 28.28 5.04
N GLU A 61 21.69 28.04 6.01
CA GLU A 61 21.89 27.01 7.03
C GLU A 61 22.15 25.66 6.37
N TYR A 62 21.26 25.17 5.50
CA TYR A 62 21.42 23.87 4.86
C TYR A 62 22.60 23.80 3.88
N SER A 63 22.96 24.92 3.23
CA SER A 63 24.14 24.99 2.37
C SER A 63 25.47 24.88 3.14
N GLU A 64 25.48 25.19 4.45
CA GLU A 64 26.65 24.96 5.30
C GLU A 64 26.84 23.48 5.64
N TRP A 65 25.74 22.71 5.74
CA TRP A 65 25.79 21.29 6.08
C TRP A 65 26.12 20.40 4.88
N GLN A 66 25.71 20.79 3.68
CA GLN A 66 25.81 19.96 2.48
C GLN A 66 25.61 20.78 1.20
N ASP A 67 26.00 20.20 0.06
CA ASP A 67 25.76 20.81 -1.25
C ASP A 67 24.33 20.53 -1.73
N LEU A 68 23.50 21.58 -1.81
CA LEU A 68 22.09 21.45 -2.20
C LEU A 68 21.89 21.18 -3.70
N ARG A 69 22.96 21.07 -4.50
CA ARG A 69 22.92 20.73 -5.94
C ARG A 69 21.99 21.63 -6.74
N GLY A 70 21.99 22.91 -6.39
CA GLY A 70 21.14 23.89 -7.03
C GLY A 70 19.67 23.83 -6.61
N SER A 71 19.34 23.17 -5.50
CA SER A 71 18.03 23.26 -4.88
C SER A 71 17.96 24.32 -3.79
N CYS A 72 16.74 24.79 -3.51
CA CYS A 72 16.44 25.76 -2.46
C CYS A 72 15.06 25.45 -1.84
N PRO A 73 14.90 25.55 -0.51
CA PRO A 73 13.62 25.32 0.14
C PRO A 73 12.70 26.52 -0.04
N PHE A 74 11.45 26.27 -0.46
CA PHE A 74 10.44 27.32 -0.64
C PHE A 74 9.13 27.03 0.09
N TRP A 75 8.89 25.77 0.45
CA TRP A 75 7.72 25.39 1.23
C TRP A 75 8.11 24.62 2.48
N GLN A 76 7.30 24.79 3.52
CA GLN A 76 7.44 24.11 4.79
C GLN A 76 6.15 23.35 5.14
N GLY A 77 6.29 22.16 5.73
CA GLY A 77 5.18 21.38 6.27
C GLY A 77 4.52 22.06 7.48
N ALA A 78 3.23 21.82 7.67
CA ALA A 78 2.44 22.48 8.72
C ALA A 78 2.66 21.91 10.13
N SER A 79 3.30 20.74 10.28
CA SER A 79 3.31 19.96 11.53
C SER A 79 4.39 20.36 12.54
N ASP A 80 5.65 20.57 12.13
CA ASP A 80 6.76 20.66 13.10
C ASP A 80 8.02 21.43 12.66
N ASN A 81 7.94 22.31 11.65
CA ASN A 81 9.05 23.10 11.11
C ASN A 81 10.25 22.31 10.56
N SER A 82 10.19 20.97 10.51
CA SER A 82 11.31 20.13 10.09
C SER A 82 11.16 19.55 8.66
N GLU A 83 10.01 19.73 8.05
CA GLU A 83 9.66 19.21 6.73
C GLU A 83 9.67 20.32 5.69
N PHE A 84 10.36 20.09 4.57
CA PHE A 84 10.54 21.10 3.52
C PHE A 84 10.31 20.53 2.12
N ALA A 85 9.76 21.35 1.23
CA ALA A 85 9.80 21.08 -0.21
C ALA A 85 10.87 21.97 -0.86
N PHE A 86 11.81 21.32 -1.53
CA PHE A 86 12.93 21.95 -2.21
C PHE A 86 12.70 21.99 -3.71
N LEU A 87 12.92 23.16 -4.32
CA LEU A 87 12.90 23.37 -5.75
C LEU A 87 14.32 23.37 -6.29
N TYR A 88 14.60 22.57 -7.32
CA TYR A 88 15.82 22.74 -8.12
C TYR A 88 15.69 24.02 -8.95
N VAL A 89 16.46 25.05 -8.62
CA VAL A 89 16.49 26.33 -9.37
C VAL A 89 17.52 26.31 -10.50
N ARG A 90 18.45 25.34 -10.48
CA ARG A 90 19.47 25.11 -11.52
C ARG A 90 19.84 23.63 -11.63
N GLY A 91 20.59 23.29 -12.67
CA GLY A 91 21.08 21.93 -12.91
C GLY A 91 20.10 21.04 -13.71
N PRO A 92 20.41 19.74 -13.86
CA PRO A 92 19.63 18.81 -14.69
C PRO A 92 18.16 18.66 -14.29
N LEU A 93 17.86 18.91 -13.02
CA LEU A 93 16.53 18.80 -12.44
C LEU A 93 15.81 20.15 -12.31
N ALA A 94 16.36 21.24 -12.85
CA ALA A 94 15.78 22.58 -12.72
C ALA A 94 14.26 22.61 -13.02
N GLY A 95 13.51 23.29 -12.15
CA GLY A 95 12.04 23.35 -12.16
C GLY A 95 11.36 22.26 -11.33
N ARG A 96 12.04 21.15 -11.02
CA ARG A 96 11.47 20.01 -10.29
C ARG A 96 11.56 20.18 -8.79
N ILE A 97 10.67 19.51 -8.06
CA ILE A 97 10.55 19.63 -6.61
C ILE A 97 10.71 18.26 -5.97
N TYR A 98 11.42 18.18 -4.85
CA TYR A 98 11.52 17.01 -4.00
C TYR A 98 11.20 17.36 -2.55
N TYR A 99 10.90 16.34 -1.76
CA TYR A 99 10.63 16.49 -0.33
C TYR A 99 11.83 16.11 0.50
N TRP A 100 11.96 16.83 1.61
CA TRP A 100 12.90 16.57 2.66
C TRP A 100 12.11 16.28 3.94
N ASP A 101 12.17 15.04 4.43
CA ASP A 101 11.54 14.63 5.69
C ASP A 101 12.51 14.72 6.89
N TYR A 102 11.96 14.60 8.11
CA TYR A 102 12.71 14.67 9.37
C TYR A 102 13.87 13.65 9.46
N ASP A 103 13.78 12.54 8.74
CA ASP A 103 14.83 11.51 8.71
C ASP A 103 16.00 11.89 7.79
N GLY A 104 15.98 13.07 7.18
CA GLY A 104 17.05 13.55 6.30
C GLY A 104 17.06 12.86 4.95
N ARG A 105 15.99 12.17 4.56
CA ARG A 105 15.94 11.41 3.32
C ARG A 105 15.58 12.35 2.19
N ILE A 106 16.56 12.57 1.31
CA ILE A 106 16.33 13.19 0.01
C ILE A 106 15.67 12.10 -0.84
N ASP A 107 14.34 12.17 -0.93
CA ASP A 107 13.65 11.41 -1.96
C ASP A 107 14.00 11.96 -3.34
N SER A 108 13.96 11.08 -4.34
CA SER A 108 13.92 11.51 -5.73
C SER A 108 12.83 12.58 -5.93
N VAL A 109 12.99 13.42 -6.95
CA VAL A 109 11.96 14.41 -7.32
C VAL A 109 10.56 13.81 -7.28
N ALA A 110 9.63 14.59 -6.73
CA ALA A 110 8.22 14.25 -6.57
C ALA A 110 7.36 14.99 -7.60
N PHE A 111 7.73 16.23 -7.98
CA PHE A 111 6.97 17.04 -8.94
C PHE A 111 7.86 17.50 -10.10
N ARG A 112 7.24 17.55 -11.28
CA ARG A 112 7.82 18.10 -12.53
C ARG A 112 7.96 19.61 -12.48
N SER A 113 7.08 20.28 -11.74
CA SER A 113 7.02 21.74 -11.71
C SER A 113 6.34 22.30 -10.45
N VAL A 114 6.47 23.62 -10.25
CA VAL A 114 5.78 24.37 -9.20
C VAL A 114 4.26 24.29 -9.38
N GLU A 115 3.79 24.38 -10.61
CA GLU A 115 2.37 24.28 -10.97
C GLU A 115 1.79 22.94 -10.53
N SER A 116 2.47 21.82 -10.83
CA SER A 116 1.95 20.50 -10.45
C SER A 116 1.91 20.30 -8.93
N LEU A 117 2.89 20.85 -8.20
CA LEU A 117 2.85 20.87 -6.73
C LEU A 117 1.61 21.61 -6.24
N LEU A 118 1.40 22.85 -6.71
CA LEU A 118 0.28 23.69 -6.26
C LEU A 118 -1.07 23.06 -6.61
N GLU A 119 -1.20 22.46 -7.79
CA GLU A 119 -2.39 21.69 -8.17
C GLU A 119 -2.64 20.53 -7.20
N SER A 120 -1.58 19.78 -6.83
CA SER A 120 -1.70 18.67 -5.90
C SER A 120 -2.13 19.13 -4.50
N VAL A 121 -1.58 20.25 -4.02
CA VAL A 121 -1.95 20.89 -2.75
C VAL A 121 -3.41 21.35 -2.79
N ASP A 122 -3.82 22.06 -3.84
CA ASP A 122 -5.20 22.52 -4.01
C ASP A 122 -6.20 21.36 -4.08
N GLU A 123 -5.86 20.26 -4.76
CA GLU A 123 -6.69 19.06 -4.84
C GLU A 123 -6.82 18.36 -3.48
N LEU A 124 -5.70 18.25 -2.75
CA LEU A 124 -5.71 17.65 -1.42
C LEU A 124 -6.53 18.50 -0.45
N GLU A 125 -6.38 19.82 -0.47
CA GLU A 125 -7.17 20.74 0.35
C GLU A 125 -8.67 20.64 0.04
N LYS A 126 -9.05 20.52 -1.24
CA LYS A 126 -10.46 20.34 -1.64
C LYS A 126 -11.02 18.99 -1.20
N ARG A 127 -10.24 17.92 -1.33
CA ARG A 127 -10.66 16.55 -1.03
C ARG A 127 -10.70 16.27 0.47
N GLN A 128 -9.68 16.74 1.19
CA GLN A 128 -9.44 16.42 2.59
C GLN A 128 -8.63 17.55 3.26
N PRO A 129 -9.28 18.66 3.64
CA PRO A 129 -8.64 19.78 4.34
C PRO A 129 -7.88 19.33 5.60
N GLY A 130 -6.74 19.95 5.90
CA GLY A 130 -5.92 19.61 7.08
C GLY A 130 -5.13 18.31 6.96
N SER A 131 -5.12 17.68 5.79
CA SER A 131 -4.33 16.46 5.58
C SER A 131 -2.83 16.74 5.49
N SER A 132 -2.04 15.78 5.94
CA SER A 132 -0.58 15.79 5.74
C SER A 132 -0.20 15.77 4.26
N TRP A 133 0.91 16.43 3.93
CA TRP A 133 1.53 16.42 2.60
C TRP A 133 1.86 15.01 2.07
N THR A 134 1.98 14.01 2.96
CA THR A 134 2.15 12.60 2.59
C THR A 134 0.99 12.04 1.76
N HIS A 135 -0.14 12.75 1.69
CA HIS A 135 -1.31 12.41 0.86
C HIS A 135 -1.36 13.13 -0.49
N LEU A 136 -0.34 13.93 -0.82
CA LEU A 136 -0.24 14.60 -2.12
C LEU A 136 -0.04 13.59 -3.24
N VAL A 137 -0.73 13.81 -4.36
CA VAL A 137 -0.53 13.03 -5.59
C VAL A 137 0.67 13.61 -6.34
N THR A 138 1.70 12.80 -6.57
CA THR A 138 2.98 13.22 -7.14
C THR A 138 3.05 12.97 -8.65
N ASP A 139 4.01 13.59 -9.31
CA ASP A 139 4.31 13.39 -10.74
C ASP A 139 5.22 12.18 -10.97
N TYR A 140 6.08 11.91 -10.01
CA TYR A 140 7.03 10.80 -10.02
C TYR A 140 6.74 9.84 -8.87
N PHE A 141 7.29 8.63 -8.97
CA PHE A 141 7.19 7.65 -7.90
C PHE A 141 8.04 8.08 -6.71
N VAL A 142 7.37 8.41 -5.61
CA VAL A 142 7.97 8.65 -4.30
C VAL A 142 7.69 7.44 -3.42
N GLU A 143 8.71 6.93 -2.75
CA GLU A 143 8.53 5.79 -1.85
C GLU A 143 8.03 6.31 -0.51
N ASN A 144 6.74 6.10 -0.21
CA ASN A 144 6.20 6.42 1.10
C ASN A 144 6.18 5.16 1.98
N TRP A 145 7.16 5.03 2.89
CA TRP A 145 7.24 3.90 3.82
C TRP A 145 6.10 3.85 4.85
N TYR A 146 5.46 4.99 5.14
CA TYR A 146 4.43 5.10 6.19
C TYR A 146 3.03 4.72 5.70
N TYR A 147 2.71 4.99 4.43
CA TYR A 147 1.39 4.74 3.88
C TYR A 147 1.45 4.25 2.42
N SER A 148 1.10 2.98 2.27
CA SER A 148 0.57 2.31 1.06
C SER A 148 1.56 1.54 0.17
N TRP A 149 1.47 0.23 0.33
CA TRP A 149 1.84 -0.81 -0.63
C TRP A 149 0.90 -0.85 -1.86
N GLU A 150 0.08 0.20 -2.06
CA GLU A 150 -1.04 0.25 -3.01
C GLU A 150 -1.20 1.60 -3.76
N GLN A 151 -0.53 2.71 -3.36
CA GLN A 151 -0.82 4.04 -3.95
C GLN A 151 0.40 4.77 -4.53
N GLY A 152 1.16 4.12 -5.40
CA GLY A 152 2.03 4.83 -6.35
C GLY A 152 1.22 5.43 -7.51
N ILE A 153 0.20 6.26 -7.25
CA ILE A 153 -0.53 6.94 -8.33
C ILE A 153 0.28 8.19 -8.70
N CYS A 154 1.04 8.07 -9.79
CA CYS A 154 1.70 9.23 -10.40
C CYS A 154 0.74 9.90 -11.38
N LYS A 155 0.76 11.24 -11.46
CA LYS A 155 0.06 11.95 -12.52
C LYS A 155 0.59 11.51 -13.91
N PRO A 156 -0.28 11.36 -14.93
CA PRO A 156 0.16 10.97 -16.26
C PRO A 156 1.03 12.07 -16.88
N ALA A 157 2.16 11.69 -17.49
CA ALA A 157 3.08 12.59 -18.15
C ALA A 157 2.68 12.88 -19.60
N THR A 158 2.85 14.12 -20.07
CA THR A 158 2.70 14.48 -21.48
C THR A 158 3.92 14.07 -22.31
N THR A 159 3.86 14.18 -23.64
CA THR A 159 5.03 13.89 -24.48
C THR A 159 6.20 14.84 -24.20
N GLY A 160 5.92 16.12 -23.93
CA GLY A 160 6.94 17.10 -23.58
C GLY A 160 7.59 16.81 -22.23
N ASP A 161 6.82 16.36 -21.25
CA ASP A 161 7.35 15.94 -19.94
C ASP A 161 8.33 14.77 -20.09
N LEU A 162 7.97 13.76 -20.88
CA LEU A 162 8.82 12.60 -21.10
C LEU A 162 10.13 12.95 -21.82
N GLU A 163 10.12 13.94 -22.72
CA GLU A 163 11.34 14.44 -23.36
C GLU A 163 12.23 15.20 -22.36
N SER A 164 11.62 16.06 -21.53
CA SER A 164 12.30 16.75 -20.43
C SER A 164 12.93 15.75 -19.45
N ASP A 165 12.21 14.68 -19.11
CA ASP A 165 12.68 13.61 -18.21
C ASP A 165 13.87 12.87 -18.79
N ARG A 166 13.82 12.46 -20.06
CA ARG A 166 14.97 11.84 -20.75
C ARG A 166 16.18 12.76 -20.78
N ASN A 167 15.97 14.05 -20.99
CA ASN A 167 17.07 15.01 -20.98
C ASN A 167 17.69 15.14 -19.58
N ALA A 168 16.86 15.21 -18.53
CA ALA A 168 17.33 15.20 -17.16
C ALA A 168 18.13 13.92 -16.83
N VAL A 169 17.63 12.73 -17.21
CA VAL A 169 18.36 11.46 -17.06
C VAL A 169 19.73 11.52 -17.75
N ARG A 170 19.80 12.02 -18.98
CA ARG A 170 21.05 12.12 -19.73
C ARG A 170 22.08 13.00 -19.04
N GLU A 171 21.68 14.19 -18.60
CA GLU A 171 22.60 15.11 -17.93
C GLU A 171 22.98 14.61 -16.52
N LEU A 172 22.05 14.00 -15.77
CA LEU A 172 22.38 13.37 -14.48
C LEU A 172 23.40 12.23 -14.63
N ARG A 173 23.28 11.41 -15.68
CA ARG A 173 24.25 10.34 -15.96
C ARG A 173 25.64 10.91 -16.28
N LYS A 174 25.69 11.97 -17.09
CA LYS A 174 26.94 12.66 -17.42
C LYS A 174 27.60 13.27 -16.18
N GLU A 175 26.82 13.86 -15.27
CA GLU A 175 27.35 14.36 -14.00
C GLU A 175 27.83 13.22 -13.09
N LEU A 176 27.10 12.10 -13.03
CA LEU A 176 27.49 10.91 -12.28
C LEU A 176 28.81 10.31 -12.79
N GLU A 177 29.00 10.20 -14.11
CA GLU A 177 30.24 9.71 -14.74
C GLU A 177 31.44 10.64 -14.50
N GLY A 178 31.20 11.96 -14.53
CA GLY A 178 32.24 12.96 -14.32
C GLY A 178 32.65 13.13 -12.86
N ALA A 179 31.79 12.75 -11.93
CA ALA A 179 32.10 12.80 -10.51
C ALA A 179 32.89 11.54 -10.12
N ALA A 180 34.05 11.72 -9.48
CA ALA A 180 34.73 10.63 -8.77
C ALA A 180 33.91 10.28 -7.51
N VAL A 181 32.71 9.74 -7.71
CA VAL A 181 31.75 9.47 -6.63
C VAL A 181 32.21 8.24 -5.88
N SER A 182 33.09 8.44 -4.90
CA SER A 182 33.24 7.50 -3.79
C SER A 182 31.95 7.52 -2.97
N ASN A 183 31.44 6.35 -2.55
CA ASN A 183 30.26 6.13 -1.69
C ASN A 183 29.93 7.28 -0.72
N ASP A 184 29.17 8.26 -1.20
CA ASP A 184 28.72 9.44 -0.46
C ASP A 184 27.29 9.81 -0.90
N TRP A 185 26.62 10.72 -0.19
CA TRP A 185 25.24 11.16 -0.45
C TRP A 185 24.99 11.63 -1.91
N ARG A 186 26.06 11.98 -2.65
CA ARG A 186 26.05 12.26 -4.11
C ARG A 186 25.63 11.07 -4.96
N LEU A 187 26.11 9.88 -4.65
CA LEU A 187 25.73 8.67 -5.36
C LEU A 187 24.21 8.47 -5.28
N TYR A 188 23.66 8.57 -4.07
CA TYR A 188 22.22 8.42 -3.86
C TYR A 188 21.42 9.46 -4.62
N HIS A 189 21.78 10.74 -4.52
CA HIS A 189 21.09 11.79 -5.27
C HIS A 189 21.01 11.49 -6.78
N TYR A 190 22.14 11.19 -7.42
CA TYR A 190 22.15 10.94 -8.87
C TYR A 190 21.41 9.67 -9.23
N THR A 191 21.75 8.55 -8.57
CA THR A 191 21.14 7.25 -8.88
C THR A 191 19.64 7.24 -8.63
N HIS A 192 19.17 7.79 -7.51
CA HIS A 192 17.75 7.81 -7.16
C HIS A 192 16.96 8.72 -8.10
N ASN A 193 17.51 9.88 -8.48
CA ASN A 193 16.84 10.75 -9.45
C ASN A 193 16.87 10.18 -10.87
N ILE A 194 17.98 9.57 -11.31
CA ILE A 194 18.04 8.86 -12.60
C ILE A 194 16.94 7.81 -12.65
N MET A 195 16.83 6.96 -11.63
CA MET A 195 15.81 5.92 -11.58
C MET A 195 14.40 6.51 -11.47
N GLY A 196 14.19 7.49 -10.60
CA GLY A 196 12.87 8.08 -10.33
C GLY A 196 12.29 8.88 -11.50
N VAL A 197 13.13 9.53 -12.32
CA VAL A 197 12.68 10.30 -13.49
C VAL A 197 12.73 9.52 -14.79
N THR A 198 13.27 8.30 -14.81
CA THR A 198 13.29 7.47 -16.02
C THR A 198 11.86 7.12 -16.43
N PRO A 199 11.43 7.46 -17.65
CA PRO A 199 10.11 7.10 -18.14
C PRO A 199 9.83 5.59 -18.11
N ALA A 200 8.55 5.23 -17.95
CA ALA A 200 8.10 3.84 -18.00
C ALA A 200 8.56 3.08 -19.26
N ALA A 201 8.64 3.77 -20.41
CA ALA A 201 9.09 3.20 -21.68
C ALA A 201 10.58 2.84 -21.69
N ASP A 202 11.37 3.44 -20.80
CA ASP A 202 12.83 3.37 -20.78
C ASP A 202 13.34 2.62 -19.53
N VAL A 203 12.45 1.93 -18.79
CA VAL A 203 12.78 1.20 -17.54
C VAL A 203 13.87 0.14 -17.73
N GLY A 204 14.05 -0.37 -18.95
CA GLY A 204 15.17 -1.24 -19.30
C GLY A 204 16.54 -0.63 -18.97
N ASP A 205 16.66 0.70 -19.04
CA ASP A 205 17.89 1.44 -18.74
C ASP A 205 18.23 1.47 -17.23
N ILE A 206 17.32 0.99 -16.37
CA ILE A 206 17.51 0.86 -14.92
C ILE A 206 18.16 -0.48 -14.56
N LEU A 207 18.06 -1.52 -15.41
CA LEU A 207 18.59 -2.85 -15.12
C LEU A 207 20.05 -2.87 -14.63
N PRO A 208 20.98 -2.05 -15.15
CA PRO A 208 22.35 -2.01 -14.65
C PRO A 208 22.48 -1.63 -13.17
N PHE A 209 21.53 -0.88 -12.59
CA PHE A 209 21.54 -0.53 -11.17
C PHE A 209 21.27 -1.74 -10.26
N LEU A 210 20.70 -2.83 -10.78
CA LEU A 210 20.54 -4.09 -10.02
C LEU A 210 21.88 -4.79 -9.75
N ASP A 211 22.94 -4.42 -10.47
CA ASP A 211 24.31 -4.92 -10.29
C ASP A 211 25.20 -3.96 -9.49
N HIS A 212 24.64 -2.85 -9.00
CA HIS A 212 25.41 -1.86 -8.24
C HIS A 212 25.99 -2.46 -6.95
N GLU A 213 27.11 -1.95 -6.43
CA GLU A 213 27.77 -2.49 -5.23
C GLU A 213 27.06 -2.10 -3.92
N ASP A 214 26.44 -0.93 -3.88
CA ASP A 214 25.62 -0.44 -2.78
C ASP A 214 24.25 -1.17 -2.65
N ASP A 215 23.76 -1.39 -1.44
CA ASP A 215 22.48 -2.08 -1.18
C ASP A 215 21.26 -1.19 -1.44
N TYR A 216 21.32 0.08 -1.06
CA TYR A 216 20.22 1.02 -1.23
C TYR A 216 20.00 1.39 -2.69
N VAL A 217 21.07 1.50 -3.50
CA VAL A 217 20.93 1.69 -4.95
C VAL A 217 20.19 0.51 -5.61
N VAL A 218 20.54 -0.72 -5.23
CA VAL A 218 19.88 -1.92 -5.77
C VAL A 218 18.43 -2.00 -5.29
N SER A 219 18.16 -1.71 -4.01
CA SER A 219 16.80 -1.63 -3.48
C SER A 219 15.94 -0.68 -4.29
N ARG A 220 16.39 0.56 -4.48
CA ARG A 220 15.67 1.57 -5.25
C ARG A 220 15.41 1.15 -6.69
N ALA A 221 16.37 0.46 -7.31
CA ALA A 221 16.20 -0.10 -8.65
C ALA A 221 15.08 -1.14 -8.70
N CYS A 222 15.02 -2.04 -7.70
CA CYS A 222 13.91 -2.99 -7.56
C CYS A 222 12.57 -2.26 -7.43
N ASP A 223 12.49 -1.23 -6.58
CA ASP A 223 11.25 -0.50 -6.33
C ASP A 223 10.71 0.16 -7.61
N VAL A 224 11.57 0.85 -8.36
CA VAL A 224 11.17 1.51 -9.62
C VAL A 224 10.76 0.49 -10.68
N ILE A 225 11.51 -0.61 -10.84
CA ILE A 225 11.18 -1.69 -11.77
C ILE A 225 9.83 -2.34 -11.42
N GLY A 226 9.59 -2.59 -10.14
CA GLY A 226 8.35 -3.15 -9.61
C GLY A 226 7.16 -2.23 -9.86
N THR A 227 7.32 -0.94 -9.59
CA THR A 227 6.29 0.09 -9.83
C THR A 227 5.89 0.16 -11.30
N HIS A 228 6.85 0.08 -12.22
CA HIS A 228 6.57 0.05 -13.66
C HIS A 228 6.17 -1.32 -14.21
N ARG A 229 6.09 -2.34 -13.35
CA ARG A 229 5.72 -3.72 -13.72
C ARG A 229 6.53 -4.27 -14.89
N TYR A 230 7.83 -3.99 -14.91
CA TYR A 230 8.69 -4.33 -16.04
C TYR A 230 9.06 -5.82 -16.02
N GLU A 231 8.19 -6.65 -16.62
CA GLU A 231 8.34 -8.12 -16.69
C GLU A 231 9.71 -8.63 -17.17
N PRO A 232 10.41 -7.99 -18.14
CA PRO A 232 11.73 -8.47 -18.56
C PRO A 232 12.77 -8.54 -17.43
N ALA A 233 12.55 -7.82 -16.32
CA ALA A 233 13.43 -7.86 -15.15
C ALA A 233 13.25 -9.09 -14.25
N ILE A 234 12.20 -9.91 -14.39
CA ILE A 234 11.87 -11.00 -13.45
C ILE A 234 13.07 -11.90 -13.15
N LYS A 235 13.80 -12.31 -14.19
CA LYS A 235 15.00 -13.16 -14.02
C LYS A 235 16.10 -12.45 -13.20
N LYS A 236 16.32 -11.16 -13.47
CA LYS A 236 17.35 -10.37 -12.80
C LYS A 236 16.97 -10.08 -11.35
N LEU A 237 15.72 -9.76 -11.08
CA LEU A 237 15.19 -9.61 -9.72
C LEU A 237 15.31 -10.90 -8.91
N GLY A 238 15.11 -12.07 -9.54
CA GLY A 238 15.41 -13.37 -8.89
C GLY A 238 16.86 -13.50 -8.44
N GLN A 239 17.82 -13.07 -9.26
CA GLN A 239 19.23 -13.05 -8.89
C GLN A 239 19.51 -12.11 -7.70
N VAL A 240 18.84 -10.95 -7.67
CA VAL A 240 18.94 -10.01 -6.54
C VAL A 240 18.33 -10.63 -5.27
N ALA A 241 17.18 -11.29 -5.38
CA ALA A 241 16.51 -11.98 -4.28
C ALA A 241 17.34 -13.14 -3.71
N ASP A 242 18.23 -13.75 -4.49
CA ASP A 242 19.17 -14.78 -4.03
C ASP A 242 20.51 -14.22 -3.53
N GLY A 243 20.73 -12.91 -3.67
CA GLY A 243 21.98 -12.23 -3.30
C GLY A 243 22.24 -12.15 -1.78
N PRO A 244 23.34 -11.50 -1.37
CA PRO A 244 23.70 -11.34 0.05
C PRO A 244 23.14 -10.05 0.70
N LYS A 245 22.61 -9.13 -0.10
CA LYS A 245 22.22 -7.77 0.30
C LYS A 245 20.82 -7.71 0.86
N ILE A 246 20.67 -7.40 2.14
CA ILE A 246 19.43 -7.64 2.89
C ILE A 246 18.29 -6.77 2.36
N ASN A 247 18.53 -5.47 2.13
CA ASN A 247 17.47 -4.55 1.68
C ASN A 247 17.07 -4.87 0.24
N ALA A 248 18.06 -5.04 -0.65
CA ALA A 248 17.86 -5.39 -2.04
C ALA A 248 17.06 -6.69 -2.23
N LYS A 249 17.33 -7.71 -1.41
CA LYS A 249 16.60 -8.98 -1.46
C LYS A 249 15.12 -8.80 -1.17
N THR A 250 14.77 -8.07 -0.11
CA THR A 250 13.36 -7.83 0.24
C THR A 250 12.66 -7.01 -0.83
N SER A 251 13.32 -5.97 -1.36
CA SER A 251 12.77 -5.11 -2.41
C SER A 251 12.61 -5.88 -3.73
N ALA A 252 13.50 -6.83 -4.03
CA ALA A 252 13.36 -7.70 -5.20
C ALA A 252 12.12 -8.61 -5.12
N ILE A 253 11.82 -9.19 -3.96
CA ILE A 253 10.59 -9.99 -3.77
C ILE A 253 9.34 -9.11 -3.88
N ASP A 254 9.36 -7.92 -3.28
CA ASP A 254 8.24 -6.99 -3.40
C ASP A 254 8.03 -6.55 -4.85
N ALA A 255 9.11 -6.22 -5.57
CA ALA A 255 9.09 -5.86 -6.99
C ALA A 255 8.55 -6.99 -7.88
N LEU A 256 8.98 -8.23 -7.66
CA LEU A 256 8.43 -9.42 -8.34
C LEU A 256 6.92 -9.54 -8.12
N GLY A 257 6.47 -9.30 -6.88
CA GLY A 257 5.05 -9.22 -6.55
C GLY A 257 4.32 -8.09 -7.28
N ARG A 258 4.88 -6.87 -7.30
CA ARG A 258 4.26 -5.71 -7.98
C ARG A 258 4.19 -5.87 -9.49
N ILE A 259 5.17 -6.54 -10.10
CA ILE A 259 5.10 -6.96 -11.51
C ILE A 259 3.87 -7.85 -11.73
N GLY A 260 3.57 -8.75 -10.80
CA GLY A 260 2.31 -9.51 -10.78
C GLY A 260 2.17 -10.53 -11.90
N ALA A 261 3.24 -10.79 -12.66
CA ALA A 261 3.22 -11.76 -13.75
C ALA A 261 3.29 -13.20 -13.19
N PRO A 262 2.54 -14.17 -13.75
CA PRO A 262 2.63 -15.58 -13.35
C PRO A 262 4.04 -16.15 -13.43
N ALA A 263 4.88 -15.66 -14.35
CA ALA A 263 6.28 -16.06 -14.48
C ALA A 263 7.14 -15.74 -13.25
N ALA A 264 6.69 -14.82 -12.37
CA ALA A 264 7.38 -14.50 -11.13
C ALA A 264 7.11 -15.51 -10.00
N ILE A 265 6.06 -16.34 -10.10
CA ILE A 265 5.65 -17.27 -9.02
C ILE A 265 6.79 -18.22 -8.66
N ASP A 266 7.38 -18.89 -9.65
CA ASP A 266 8.47 -19.85 -9.41
C ASP A 266 9.72 -19.16 -8.88
N VAL A 267 10.00 -17.94 -9.34
CA VAL A 267 11.14 -17.14 -8.85
C VAL A 267 10.97 -16.80 -7.38
N ILE A 268 9.79 -16.32 -6.99
CA ILE A 268 9.45 -15.98 -5.60
C ILE A 268 9.55 -17.25 -4.72
N LEU A 269 8.95 -18.37 -5.13
CA LEU A 269 8.98 -19.61 -4.35
C LEU A 269 10.40 -20.16 -4.17
N ASN A 270 11.23 -20.14 -5.21
CA ASN A 270 12.59 -20.65 -5.17
C ASN A 270 13.54 -19.78 -4.34
N SER A 271 13.25 -18.48 -4.20
CA SER A 271 14.05 -17.55 -3.40
C SER A 271 13.80 -17.70 -1.89
N PHE A 272 12.61 -18.20 -1.50
CA PHE A 272 12.17 -18.28 -0.11
C PHE A 272 13.20 -18.89 0.87
N PRO A 273 13.87 -20.03 0.56
CA PRO A 273 14.81 -20.66 1.49
C PRO A 273 16.02 -19.78 1.86
N ASN A 274 16.29 -18.72 1.09
CA ASN A 274 17.42 -17.81 1.28
C ASN A 274 17.10 -16.62 2.20
N PHE A 275 15.90 -16.56 2.77
CA PHE A 275 15.44 -15.45 3.61
C PHE A 275 15.38 -15.83 5.10
N PRO A 276 15.59 -14.86 6.00
CA PRO A 276 15.34 -15.05 7.43
C PRO A 276 13.89 -15.48 7.70
N LYS A 277 13.69 -16.27 8.76
CA LYS A 277 12.35 -16.58 9.28
C LYS A 277 11.61 -15.29 9.63
N GLY A 278 10.30 -15.25 9.39
CA GLY A 278 9.45 -14.10 9.74
C GLY A 278 9.15 -13.14 8.60
N LEU A 279 9.67 -13.42 7.40
CA LEU A 279 9.33 -12.69 6.16
C LEU A 279 8.31 -13.43 5.29
N ASP A 280 7.69 -14.48 5.82
CA ASP A 280 6.71 -15.31 5.14
C ASP A 280 5.54 -14.50 4.56
N TRP A 281 5.12 -13.44 5.28
CA TRP A 281 4.08 -12.51 4.85
C TRP A 281 4.45 -11.76 3.56
N LEU A 282 5.72 -11.42 3.34
CA LEU A 282 6.20 -10.71 2.14
C LEU A 282 6.06 -11.62 0.92
N PHE A 283 6.44 -12.89 1.07
CA PHE A 283 6.29 -13.89 0.01
C PHE A 283 4.83 -14.19 -0.28
N ALA A 284 4.00 -14.36 0.76
CA ALA A 284 2.56 -14.54 0.58
C ALA A 284 1.94 -13.35 -0.16
N MET A 285 2.29 -12.11 0.21
CA MET A 285 1.82 -10.90 -0.47
C MET A 285 2.27 -10.86 -1.94
N ALA A 286 3.54 -11.12 -2.22
CA ALA A 286 4.06 -11.12 -3.58
C ALA A 286 3.38 -12.19 -4.45
N LEU A 287 3.24 -13.42 -3.93
CA LEU A 287 2.56 -14.51 -4.63
C LEU A 287 1.09 -14.21 -4.88
N ARG A 288 0.40 -13.57 -3.92
CA ARG A 288 -0.98 -13.12 -4.09
C ARG A 288 -1.12 -12.14 -5.24
N ARG A 289 -0.20 -11.16 -5.35
CA ARG A 289 -0.18 -10.21 -6.48
C ARG A 289 0.09 -10.88 -7.83
N CYS A 290 0.79 -12.02 -7.84
CA CYS A 290 0.95 -12.87 -9.03
C CYS A 290 -0.23 -13.80 -9.32
N GLY A 291 -1.33 -13.70 -8.56
CA GLY A 291 -2.55 -14.49 -8.78
C GLY A 291 -2.65 -15.78 -7.96
N CYS A 292 -1.70 -16.05 -7.04
CA CYS A 292 -1.86 -17.18 -6.11
C CYS A 292 -2.92 -16.88 -5.06
N VAL A 293 -3.58 -17.93 -4.56
CA VAL A 293 -4.42 -17.80 -3.37
C VAL A 293 -3.55 -18.04 -2.15
N THR A 294 -3.56 -17.13 -1.19
CA THR A 294 -2.80 -17.27 0.06
C THR A 294 -3.73 -17.25 1.27
N ARG A 295 -3.38 -18.03 2.30
CA ARG A 295 -4.09 -18.07 3.58
C ARG A 295 -3.07 -18.15 4.70
N ASP A 296 -3.36 -17.51 5.82
CA ASP A 296 -2.60 -17.68 7.06
C ASP A 296 -3.35 -18.68 7.93
N GLU A 297 -2.65 -19.62 8.56
CA GLU A 297 -3.20 -20.52 9.56
C GLU A 297 -2.42 -20.36 10.87
N GLU A 298 -3.10 -20.39 12.01
CA GLU A 298 -2.46 -20.46 13.32
C GLU A 298 -2.71 -21.84 13.95
N ASP A 299 -1.62 -22.53 14.27
CA ASP A 299 -1.66 -23.78 15.00
C ASP A 299 -2.04 -23.49 16.46
N LEU A 300 -3.24 -23.90 16.87
CA LEU A 300 -3.80 -23.52 18.19
C LEU A 300 -3.04 -24.11 19.38
N GLU A 301 -2.30 -25.20 19.20
CA GLU A 301 -1.55 -25.84 20.28
C GLU A 301 -0.17 -25.21 20.45
N THR A 302 0.46 -24.81 19.34
CA THR A 302 1.83 -24.27 19.33
C THR A 302 1.90 -22.76 19.18
N GLY A 303 0.82 -22.11 18.75
CA GLY A 303 0.78 -20.71 18.32
C GLY A 303 1.55 -20.44 17.02
N GLU A 304 2.01 -21.48 16.30
CA GLU A 304 2.79 -21.31 15.07
C GLU A 304 1.90 -20.79 13.94
N ARG A 305 2.25 -19.63 13.39
CA ARG A 305 1.63 -19.11 12.15
C ARG A 305 2.26 -19.76 10.93
N LYS A 306 1.42 -20.28 10.04
CA LYS A 306 1.77 -20.94 8.79
C LYS A 306 1.17 -20.13 7.65
N HIS A 307 2.00 -19.66 6.73
CA HIS A 307 1.52 -19.04 5.50
C HIS A 307 1.38 -20.12 4.43
N LEU A 308 0.17 -20.34 3.95
CA LEU A 308 -0.15 -21.29 2.90
C LEU A 308 -0.39 -20.58 1.58
N VAL A 309 0.06 -21.21 0.49
CA VAL A 309 -0.14 -20.74 -0.87
C VAL A 309 -0.72 -21.86 -1.75
N ARG A 310 -1.64 -21.50 -2.62
CA ARG A 310 -2.16 -22.34 -3.68
C ARG A 310 -1.88 -21.65 -5.02
N ILE A 311 -1.04 -22.29 -5.82
CA ILE A 311 -0.62 -21.81 -7.14
C ILE A 311 -1.81 -21.96 -8.11
N PRO A 312 -2.02 -21.01 -9.05
CA PRO A 312 -3.04 -21.17 -10.10
C PRO A 312 -2.90 -22.50 -10.83
N GLY A 313 -4.01 -23.25 -10.93
CA GLY A 313 -4.02 -24.59 -11.53
C GLY A 313 -3.68 -25.74 -10.59
N GLU A 314 -3.29 -25.46 -9.33
CA GLU A 314 -3.11 -26.50 -8.32
C GLU A 314 -4.33 -26.63 -7.39
N GLU A 315 -4.66 -27.89 -7.06
CA GLU A 315 -5.73 -28.21 -6.12
C GLU A 315 -5.25 -28.17 -4.65
N SER A 316 -3.96 -28.41 -4.43
CA SER A 316 -3.38 -28.54 -3.09
C SER A 316 -2.73 -27.26 -2.58
N TRP A 317 -2.78 -27.06 -1.26
CA TRP A 317 -2.03 -26.02 -0.56
C TRP A 317 -0.58 -26.44 -0.33
N ARG A 318 0.32 -25.46 -0.38
CA ARG A 318 1.74 -25.57 -0.01
C ARG A 318 2.00 -24.67 1.19
N LYS A 319 2.75 -25.14 2.18
CA LYS A 319 3.25 -24.27 3.26
C LYS A 319 4.47 -23.50 2.73
N LEU A 320 4.48 -22.17 2.86
CA LEU A 320 5.65 -21.37 2.52
C LEU A 320 6.83 -21.81 3.38
N GLY A 321 7.99 -22.04 2.75
CA GLY A 321 9.17 -22.61 3.40
C GLY A 321 9.24 -24.14 3.46
N GLU A 322 8.18 -24.85 3.07
CA GLU A 322 8.21 -26.30 2.93
C GLU A 322 7.82 -26.71 1.50
N ILE A 323 8.66 -27.54 0.85
CA ILE A 323 8.34 -28.11 -0.48
C ILE A 323 7.15 -29.10 -0.37
N ARG A 324 6.76 -29.48 0.84
CA ARG A 324 5.72 -30.46 1.10
C ARG A 324 4.32 -29.87 0.88
N ARG A 325 3.51 -30.60 0.12
CA ARG A 325 2.06 -30.38 0.06
C ARG A 325 1.48 -30.62 1.44
N VAL A 326 0.65 -29.70 1.90
CA VAL A 326 -0.16 -29.92 3.10
C VAL A 326 -1.41 -30.62 2.61
N GLU A 327 -1.48 -31.94 2.81
CA GLU A 327 -2.75 -32.64 2.70
C GLU A 327 -3.68 -32.06 3.77
N ARG A 328 -4.85 -31.60 3.35
CA ARG A 328 -5.89 -31.19 4.29
C ARG A 328 -6.25 -32.44 5.06
N ALA A 329 -5.80 -32.55 6.32
CA ALA A 329 -6.45 -33.47 7.23
C ALA A 329 -7.92 -33.05 7.21
N PRO A 330 -8.87 -33.94 6.86
CA PRO A 330 -10.28 -33.60 6.95
C PRO A 330 -10.53 -33.29 8.42
N ASN A 331 -10.52 -32.00 8.77
CA ASN A 331 -10.85 -31.57 10.12
C ASN A 331 -12.23 -32.14 10.37
N LYS A 332 -12.34 -33.02 11.37
CA LYS A 332 -13.60 -33.66 11.74
C LYS A 332 -14.58 -32.54 12.06
N THR A 333 -15.47 -32.28 11.13
CA THR A 333 -16.48 -31.23 11.20
C THR A 333 -17.57 -31.68 12.15
N ILE A 334 -17.96 -30.81 13.06
CA ILE A 334 -19.04 -31.07 14.00
C ILE A 334 -20.29 -30.39 13.41
N PRO A 335 -21.37 -31.14 13.10
CA PRO A 335 -22.63 -30.54 12.70
C PRO A 335 -23.19 -29.73 13.87
N VAL A 336 -23.58 -28.48 13.64
CA VAL A 336 -24.08 -27.58 14.71
C VAL A 336 -25.51 -27.13 14.47
N ALA A 337 -25.99 -27.21 13.22
CA ALA A 337 -27.41 -27.05 12.93
C ALA A 337 -27.84 -27.93 11.75
N THR A 338 -29.04 -28.51 11.88
CA THR A 338 -29.82 -29.15 10.83
C THR A 338 -31.13 -28.38 10.69
N PHE A 339 -31.42 -27.89 9.49
CA PHE A 339 -32.63 -27.13 9.21
C PHE A 339 -33.73 -28.07 8.69
N GLY A 340 -34.83 -28.32 9.42
CA GLY A 340 -36.03 -29.03 8.90
C GLY A 340 -37.02 -28.00 8.31
N ASP A 341 -37.81 -28.22 7.26
CA ASP A 341 -38.51 -29.42 6.76
C ASP A 341 -38.80 -29.24 5.24
N TRP A 342 -39.14 -30.35 4.57
CA TRP A 342 -39.57 -30.52 3.17
C TRP A 342 -38.45 -30.76 2.12
N SER A 343 -37.57 -31.74 2.37
CA SER A 343 -36.99 -32.68 1.37
C SER A 343 -35.80 -33.40 1.99
N ASP A 344 -35.50 -34.62 1.54
CA ASP A 344 -34.43 -35.50 2.03
C ASP A 344 -32.98 -34.97 1.81
N SER A 345 -32.82 -33.71 1.42
CA SER A 345 -31.56 -33.05 1.13
C SER A 345 -31.44 -31.76 1.93
N LEU A 346 -31.18 -31.90 3.23
CA LEU A 346 -31.06 -30.77 4.16
C LEU A 346 -29.63 -30.18 4.16
N PRO A 347 -29.48 -28.84 4.16
CA PRO A 347 -28.20 -28.20 4.38
C PRO A 347 -27.72 -28.47 5.81
N ARG A 348 -26.45 -28.90 5.96
CA ARG A 348 -25.81 -29.02 7.28
C ARG A 348 -24.79 -27.91 7.46
N LEU A 349 -24.97 -27.11 8.51
CA LEU A 349 -23.93 -26.20 8.97
C LEU A 349 -22.99 -26.98 9.88
N SER A 350 -21.73 -27.13 9.47
CA SER A 350 -20.72 -27.78 10.30
C SER A 350 -19.58 -26.83 10.62
N PHE A 351 -19.16 -26.83 11.89
CA PHE A 351 -18.02 -26.05 12.34
C PHE A 351 -16.82 -26.97 12.57
N THR A 352 -15.63 -26.44 12.35
CA THR A 352 -14.41 -27.09 12.84
C THR A 352 -14.33 -26.95 14.36
N LYS A 353 -13.64 -27.87 15.05
CA LYS A 353 -13.38 -27.77 16.50
C LYS A 353 -12.80 -26.38 16.91
N PRO A 354 -11.80 -25.83 16.19
CA PRO A 354 -11.35 -24.43 16.36
C PRO A 354 -12.44 -23.37 16.31
N ALA A 355 -13.39 -23.48 15.37
CA ALA A 355 -14.49 -22.52 15.24
C ALA A 355 -15.45 -22.60 16.42
N ILE A 356 -15.72 -23.81 16.92
CA ILE A 356 -16.52 -24.03 18.13
C ILE A 356 -15.84 -23.45 19.36
N GLU A 357 -14.53 -23.70 19.54
CA GLU A 357 -13.76 -23.17 20.66
C GLU A 357 -13.72 -21.63 20.66
N TYR A 358 -13.58 -21.02 19.48
CA TYR A 358 -13.64 -19.56 19.33
C TYR A 358 -15.04 -19.01 19.68
N LEU A 359 -16.11 -19.61 19.17
CA LEU A 359 -17.50 -19.23 19.50
C LEU A 359 -17.77 -19.37 21.00
N GLN A 360 -17.30 -20.44 21.63
CA GLN A 360 -17.43 -20.66 23.07
C GLN A 360 -16.65 -19.60 23.88
N SER A 361 -15.47 -19.17 23.40
CA SER A 361 -14.70 -18.11 24.05
C SER A 361 -15.42 -16.75 24.01
N LEU A 362 -16.16 -16.46 22.93
CA LEU A 362 -16.98 -15.25 22.82
C LEU A 362 -18.19 -15.28 23.76
N LEU A 363 -18.77 -16.45 24.00
CA LEU A 363 -19.89 -16.63 24.93
C LEU A 363 -19.47 -16.57 26.41
N GLN A 364 -18.20 -16.90 26.72
CA GLN A 364 -17.64 -16.87 28.07
C GLN A 364 -17.00 -15.54 28.45
N ALA A 365 -16.82 -14.61 27.51
CA ALA A 365 -16.26 -13.29 27.79
C ALA A 365 -17.18 -12.49 28.76
N PRO A 366 -16.62 -11.79 29.76
CA PRO A 366 -17.43 -11.01 30.70
C PRO A 366 -18.19 -9.91 29.94
N PRO A 367 -19.48 -9.68 30.23
CA PRO A 367 -20.27 -8.69 29.52
C PRO A 367 -19.71 -7.29 29.77
N SER A 368 -18.96 -6.74 28.83
CA SER A 368 -18.82 -5.29 28.74
C SER A 368 -20.20 -4.71 28.45
N SER A 369 -20.55 -3.61 29.12
CA SER A 369 -21.89 -3.06 29.35
C SER A 369 -22.70 -2.61 28.13
N LEU A 370 -22.38 -3.06 26.91
CA LEU A 370 -23.22 -2.90 25.72
C LEU A 370 -23.18 -4.19 24.88
N MET A 371 -24.25 -4.99 25.06
CA MET A 371 -24.66 -6.18 24.30
C MET A 371 -23.87 -7.49 24.54
N ARG A 372 -24.59 -8.55 24.96
CA ARG A 372 -24.12 -9.93 24.77
C ARG A 372 -23.98 -10.15 23.25
N PRO A 373 -22.88 -10.73 22.75
CA PRO A 373 -22.80 -11.10 21.34
C PRO A 373 -23.85 -12.19 21.07
N GLN A 374 -24.97 -11.81 20.45
CA GLN A 374 -25.90 -12.75 19.87
C GLN A 374 -25.40 -13.06 18.46
N LEU A 375 -25.05 -14.32 18.21
CA LEU A 375 -24.73 -14.78 16.87
C LEU A 375 -26.04 -15.11 16.16
N PHE A 376 -26.39 -14.31 15.16
CA PHE A 376 -27.50 -14.60 14.26
C PHE A 376 -26.95 -15.23 12.99
N VAL A 377 -27.40 -16.44 12.67
CA VAL A 377 -27.19 -17.04 11.36
C VAL A 377 -28.54 -17.03 10.65
N ARG A 378 -28.73 -16.07 9.74
CA ARG A 378 -29.89 -16.05 8.84
C ARG A 378 -29.54 -16.87 7.60
N VAL A 379 -30.33 -17.89 7.31
CA VAL A 379 -30.17 -18.70 6.11
C VAL A 379 -31.45 -18.55 5.30
N THR A 380 -31.37 -17.80 4.20
CA THR A 380 -32.50 -17.59 3.28
C THR A 380 -32.35 -18.54 2.09
N TYR A 381 -33.39 -19.30 1.77
CA TYR A 381 -33.44 -20.12 0.56
C TYR A 381 -34.55 -19.57 -0.36
N HIS A 382 -34.20 -19.27 -1.62
CA HIS A 382 -35.17 -18.99 -2.67
C HIS A 382 -35.36 -20.26 -3.50
N MET A 383 -36.58 -20.82 -3.49
CA MET A 383 -36.98 -21.86 -4.44
C MET A 383 -37.74 -21.21 -5.59
N ASP A 384 -37.39 -21.55 -6.82
CA ASP A 384 -37.98 -21.03 -8.08
C ASP A 384 -39.42 -21.51 -8.34
N SER A 385 -40.17 -21.88 -7.31
CA SER A 385 -41.59 -22.20 -7.41
C SER A 385 -42.41 -21.13 -6.70
N THR A 386 -43.06 -20.31 -7.52
CA THR A 386 -44.06 -19.24 -7.33
C THR A 386 -44.82 -19.00 -6.02
N ASP A 387 -44.61 -19.66 -4.88
CA ASP A 387 -45.24 -19.25 -3.63
C ASP A 387 -44.41 -19.65 -2.40
N SER A 388 -44.18 -18.66 -1.52
CA SER A 388 -43.54 -18.70 -0.20
C SER A 388 -42.00 -18.66 -0.13
N ALA A 389 -41.44 -17.45 -0.23
CA ALA A 389 -40.17 -17.13 0.43
C ALA A 389 -40.41 -17.16 1.95
N GLY A 390 -39.86 -18.18 2.63
CA GLY A 390 -39.94 -18.30 4.08
C GLY A 390 -38.67 -17.75 4.73
N ASP A 391 -38.75 -16.60 5.39
CA ASP A 391 -37.68 -16.12 6.26
C ASP A 391 -37.63 -16.99 7.53
N ARG A 392 -36.49 -17.62 7.80
CA ARG A 392 -36.23 -18.29 9.08
C ARG A 392 -34.99 -17.73 9.75
N ASN A 393 -35.18 -17.19 10.94
CA ASN A 393 -34.11 -16.83 11.86
C ASN A 393 -33.86 -18.01 12.80
N CYS A 394 -32.61 -18.45 12.92
CA CYS A 394 -32.19 -19.38 13.97
C CYS A 394 -31.29 -18.63 14.95
N THR A 395 -31.64 -18.68 16.23
CA THR A 395 -30.78 -18.20 17.32
C THR A 395 -30.04 -19.41 17.88
N ILE A 396 -28.71 -19.37 17.86
CA ILE A 396 -27.90 -20.41 18.52
C ILE A 396 -27.75 -20.00 19.97
N ASP A 397 -28.65 -20.51 20.82
CA ASP A 397 -28.66 -20.19 22.25
C ASP A 397 -27.76 -21.14 23.08
N ASP A 398 -27.35 -22.29 22.52
CA ASP A 398 -26.38 -23.22 23.13
C ASP A 398 -25.71 -24.12 22.06
N VAL A 399 -24.46 -24.55 22.30
CA VAL A 399 -23.75 -25.48 21.42
C VAL A 399 -23.96 -26.90 21.93
N VAL A 400 -24.84 -27.65 21.28
CA VAL A 400 -25.23 -29.01 21.69
C VAL A 400 -24.01 -29.93 21.83
N ARG A 401 -23.97 -30.72 22.91
CA ARG A 401 -22.96 -31.77 23.12
C ARG A 401 -23.35 -33.05 22.38
N ASP A 402 -22.30 -33.70 21.87
CA ASP A 402 -22.23 -34.99 21.18
C ASP A 402 -23.38 -35.96 21.53
N GLY A 403 -24.12 -36.38 20.50
CA GLY A 403 -25.22 -37.35 20.63
C GLY A 403 -26.24 -37.24 19.50
N ASP A 404 -26.29 -38.31 18.69
CA ASP A 404 -27.41 -38.70 17.82
C ASP A 404 -27.73 -37.85 16.58
N VAL A 405 -26.98 -38.02 15.48
CA VAL A 405 -27.58 -38.10 14.13
C VAL A 405 -26.74 -39.01 13.23
N ALA A 406 -27.24 -40.20 12.93
CA ALA A 406 -26.74 -41.04 11.85
C ALA A 406 -27.78 -41.06 10.72
N VAL A 407 -27.43 -40.57 9.51
CA VAL A 407 -28.14 -40.93 8.26
C VAL A 407 -27.21 -40.72 7.05
N ASP A 408 -27.20 -41.71 6.15
CA ASP A 408 -26.52 -41.82 4.84
C ASP A 408 -27.15 -40.95 3.73
N PHE A 409 -26.34 -40.59 2.70
CA PHE A 409 -26.69 -40.00 1.38
C PHE A 409 -27.01 -38.48 1.27
N PRO A 410 -26.80 -37.89 0.08
CA PRO A 410 -25.78 -36.86 -0.17
C PRO A 410 -26.14 -35.53 0.49
N VAL A 411 -25.27 -35.06 1.38
CA VAL A 411 -25.46 -33.84 2.16
C VAL A 411 -24.59 -32.73 1.58
N PHE A 412 -25.20 -31.58 1.28
CA PHE A 412 -24.43 -30.35 1.06
C PHE A 412 -23.91 -29.87 2.42
N GLN A 413 -22.58 -29.88 2.56
CA GLN A 413 -21.89 -29.54 3.80
C GLN A 413 -21.20 -28.19 3.66
N LEU A 414 -21.69 -27.19 4.40
CA LEU A 414 -21.00 -25.90 4.55
C LEU A 414 -20.05 -26.01 5.74
N ILE A 415 -18.74 -25.92 5.48
CA ILE A 415 -17.70 -25.98 6.50
C ILE A 415 -17.23 -24.55 6.78
N MET A 416 -17.58 -24.03 7.96
CA MET A 416 -17.05 -22.75 8.44
C MET A 416 -15.90 -23.01 9.41
N ASP A 417 -14.72 -22.49 9.08
CA ASP A 417 -13.56 -22.47 9.97
C ASP A 417 -13.49 -21.15 10.78
N ALA A 418 -12.66 -21.16 11.82
CA ALA A 418 -12.55 -20.05 12.77
C ALA A 418 -12.06 -18.75 12.10
N GLU A 419 -11.31 -18.86 11.01
CA GLU A 419 -10.73 -17.73 10.28
C GLU A 419 -11.75 -17.09 9.33
N THR A 420 -12.55 -17.90 8.62
CA THR A 420 -13.71 -17.41 7.86
C THR A 420 -14.63 -16.59 8.76
N PHE A 421 -14.81 -17.02 10.01
CA PHE A 421 -15.62 -16.31 11.00
C PHE A 421 -14.96 -15.02 11.51
N ARG A 422 -13.65 -15.02 11.79
CA ARG A 422 -12.91 -13.83 12.24
C ARG A 422 -12.83 -12.72 11.19
N PHE A 423 -12.76 -13.07 9.90
CA PHE A 423 -12.75 -12.10 8.80
C PHE A 423 -14.09 -11.37 8.65
N VAL A 424 -15.20 -12.08 8.85
CA VAL A 424 -16.57 -11.53 8.78
C VAL A 424 -16.91 -10.63 9.99
N ASN A 425 -16.32 -10.86 11.17
CA ASN A 425 -16.65 -10.16 12.42
C ASN A 425 -16.06 -8.73 12.55
N ARG A 426 -15.29 -8.23 11.55
CA ARG A 426 -14.69 -6.88 11.59
C ARG A 426 -15.56 -5.78 11.00
N VAL A 427 -16.69 -6.12 10.39
CA VAL A 427 -17.70 -5.18 9.92
C VAL A 427 -19.06 -5.77 10.29
N LYS A 428 -20.00 -4.97 10.82
CA LYS A 428 -21.36 -5.48 11.10
C LYS A 428 -22.02 -5.86 9.77
N PHE A 429 -21.94 -7.13 9.39
CA PHE A 429 -22.69 -7.70 8.29
C PHE A 429 -23.42 -8.96 8.74
N GLY A 430 -24.66 -9.10 8.26
CA GLY A 430 -25.26 -10.42 8.08
C GLY A 430 -24.65 -11.04 6.82
N ILE A 431 -24.37 -12.35 6.87
CA ILE A 431 -23.96 -13.09 5.67
C ILE A 431 -25.26 -13.43 4.91
N GLU A 432 -25.45 -12.82 3.74
CA GLU A 432 -26.54 -13.12 2.81
C GLU A 432 -25.98 -14.04 1.71
N PHE A 433 -26.69 -15.12 1.39
CA PHE A 433 -26.33 -16.03 0.30
C PHE A 433 -27.42 -15.96 -0.76
N ASP A 434 -27.10 -15.43 -1.94
CA ASP A 434 -27.96 -15.54 -3.12
C ASP A 434 -27.66 -16.84 -3.85
N PHE A 435 -28.67 -17.69 -3.99
CA PHE A 435 -28.60 -18.89 -4.83
C PHE A 435 -29.47 -18.66 -6.07
N VAL A 436 -28.84 -18.52 -7.23
CA VAL A 436 -29.53 -18.50 -8.53
C VAL A 436 -29.43 -19.89 -9.15
N THR A 437 -30.56 -20.58 -9.30
CA THR A 437 -30.66 -21.74 -10.20
C THR A 437 -30.93 -21.27 -11.62
N GLN A 438 -30.29 -21.92 -12.60
CA GLN A 438 -30.15 -21.51 -14.01
C GLN A 438 -31.34 -20.75 -14.63
N GLY A 439 -31.09 -19.53 -15.13
CA GLY A 439 -31.94 -18.87 -16.13
C GLY A 439 -31.97 -17.33 -16.08
N GLU A 440 -31.02 -16.69 -16.78
CA GLU A 440 -30.88 -15.26 -17.08
C GLU A 440 -30.70 -14.25 -15.92
N THR A 441 -29.67 -13.41 -16.11
CA THR A 441 -29.08 -12.44 -15.19
C THR A 441 -29.86 -11.12 -15.08
N GLU A 442 -30.12 -10.66 -13.85
CA GLU A 442 -30.03 -9.24 -13.48
C GLU A 442 -29.52 -9.12 -12.04
N SER A 443 -28.43 -8.36 -11.85
CA SER A 443 -27.86 -8.05 -10.54
C SER A 443 -28.41 -6.72 -10.04
N ALA A 444 -29.02 -6.70 -8.86
CA ALA A 444 -29.39 -5.47 -8.17
C ALA A 444 -28.71 -5.42 -6.79
N VAL A 445 -27.88 -4.39 -6.58
CA VAL A 445 -27.27 -4.03 -5.29
C VAL A 445 -28.23 -3.12 -4.55
N ILE A 446 -28.60 -3.44 -3.30
CA ILE A 446 -29.13 -2.45 -2.35
C ILE A 446 -28.56 -2.67 -0.94
N LEU A 447 -27.95 -1.60 -0.41
CA LEU A 447 -27.48 -1.37 0.95
C LEU A 447 -28.62 -1.42 1.98
N TYR A 448 -28.36 -1.85 3.23
CA TYR A 448 -29.24 -1.49 4.35
C TYR A 448 -28.57 -0.64 5.44
N HIS A 449 -29.29 0.43 5.76
CA HIS A 449 -29.06 1.46 6.75
C HIS A 449 -29.69 1.03 8.08
N SER A 450 -28.97 1.11 9.19
CA SER A 450 -29.56 0.91 10.52
C SER A 450 -30.17 2.22 11.01
N ILE A 451 -31.50 2.30 11.04
CA ILE A 451 -32.22 3.09 12.03
C ILE A 451 -33.14 2.11 12.73
N HIS A 452 -32.97 1.95 14.04
CA HIS A 452 -34.05 2.08 15.03
C HIS A 452 -33.41 2.11 16.42
N GLY A 453 -33.37 3.31 16.98
CA GLY A 453 -33.40 3.47 18.43
C GLY A 453 -34.78 3.10 18.97
N GLY A 454 -34.82 2.83 20.27
CA GLY A 454 -36.04 2.76 21.05
C GLY A 454 -35.73 2.18 22.42
N VAL A 455 -35.42 3.03 23.40
CA VAL A 455 -36.37 3.61 24.37
C VAL A 455 -35.80 4.93 24.86
#